data_AF-A0A1F5L8Y5-F1
#
_entry.id   AF-A0A1F5L8Y5-F1
#
_cell.length_a   1.000
_cell.length_b   1.000
_cell.length_c   1.000
_cell.angle_alpha   90.00
_cell.angle_beta   90.00
_cell.angle_gamma   90.00
#
_symmetry.space_group_name_H-M   'P 1'
#
loop_
_entity.id
_entity.type
_entity.pdbx_description
1 polymer ?
#
loop_
_entity_poly.entity_id
_entity_poly.type
_entity_poly.pdbx_seq_one_letter_code
_entity_poly.pdbx_strand_id
1 'polypeptide(L)'
;MSFPDAVTLGFGVTSAALGLYQSLKLVLPVSPISVYFMSFKFAKLSGYEVLTTYSPPNLKQVKEFDADILFEYNDPNTADAIRERTKDGLTLAFDTISLESSASSAKYYDMRMSGPGYHGLYGGESFKFGPNEIPARQDDRAFSEQFCGIFEDLLAAGNIMVHPPRVGDGDDLKDVLEGLDLLREGKISGEKLVYNIAEHAL
;
A
#
# COMPACT_ATOMS: atom_id res chain seq x y z
N MET A 1 -15.66 -10.94 -8.52
CA MET A 1 -15.27 -9.67 -7.88
C MET A 1 -16.32 -8.63 -8.22
N SER A 2 -16.81 -7.84 -7.25
CA SER A 2 -17.77 -6.77 -7.51
C SER A 2 -17.07 -5.50 -8.02
N PHE A 3 -17.83 -4.53 -8.55
CA PHE A 3 -17.27 -3.23 -8.96
C PHE A 3 -16.61 -2.48 -7.79
N PRO A 4 -17.26 -2.32 -6.61
CA PRO A 4 -16.62 -1.71 -5.45
C PRO A 4 -15.33 -2.41 -5.02
N ASP A 5 -15.29 -3.75 -5.07
CA ASP A 5 -14.06 -4.50 -4.78
C ASP A 5 -12.95 -4.18 -5.79
N ALA A 6 -13.26 -4.17 -7.08
CA ALA A 6 -12.28 -3.99 -8.15
C ALA A 6 -11.62 -2.60 -8.10
N VAL A 7 -12.40 -1.55 -7.85
CA VAL A 7 -11.87 -0.16 -7.78
C VAL A 7 -11.02 0.11 -6.55
N THR A 8 -11.01 -0.79 -5.56
CA THR A 8 -10.10 -0.70 -4.41
C THR A 8 -8.66 -1.10 -4.76
N LEU A 9 -8.45 -1.84 -5.85
CA LEU A 9 -7.17 -2.48 -6.16
C LEU A 9 -6.13 -1.51 -6.73
N GLY A 10 -6.49 -0.71 -7.74
CA GLY A 10 -5.53 -0.07 -8.65
C GLY A 10 -4.33 0.62 -7.99
N PHE A 11 -4.59 1.60 -7.12
CA PHE A 11 -3.51 2.35 -6.47
C PHE A 11 -2.74 1.53 -5.43
N GLY A 12 -3.42 0.67 -4.66
CA GLY A 12 -2.80 -0.17 -3.64
C GLY A 12 -1.83 -1.17 -4.25
N VAL A 13 -2.28 -1.88 -5.29
CA VAL A 13 -1.53 -2.87 -6.08
C VAL A 13 -0.25 -2.28 -6.64
N THR A 14 -0.36 -1.14 -7.31
CA THR A 14 0.79 -0.54 -7.98
C THR A 14 1.80 -0.05 -6.95
N SER A 15 1.34 0.62 -5.89
CA SER A 15 2.22 1.20 -4.87
C SER A 15 3.07 0.16 -4.15
N ALA A 16 2.47 -0.94 -3.67
CA ALA A 16 3.24 -1.93 -2.95
C ALA A 16 4.05 -2.86 -3.89
N ALA A 17 3.65 -3.05 -5.15
CA ALA A 17 4.49 -3.72 -6.14
C ALA A 17 5.82 -2.97 -6.36
N LEU A 18 5.72 -1.67 -6.63
CA LEU A 18 6.88 -0.78 -6.80
C LEU A 18 7.75 -0.82 -5.55
N GLY A 19 7.12 -0.73 -4.38
CA GLY A 19 7.91 -0.63 -3.17
C GLY A 19 8.65 -1.88 -2.77
N LEU A 20 8.00 -3.03 -2.87
CA LEU A 20 8.61 -4.28 -2.45
C LEU A 20 9.60 -4.80 -3.49
N TYR A 21 9.20 -4.80 -4.76
CA TYR A 21 9.97 -5.47 -5.80
C TYR A 21 10.93 -4.52 -6.51
N GLN A 22 10.50 -3.29 -6.75
CA GLN A 22 11.36 -2.35 -7.45
C GLN A 22 12.29 -1.60 -6.51
N SER A 23 11.82 -1.14 -5.34
CA SER A 23 12.65 -0.40 -4.38
C SER A 23 13.40 -1.32 -3.42
N LEU A 24 12.69 -2.19 -2.71
CA LEU A 24 13.29 -3.09 -1.71
C LEU A 24 13.89 -4.37 -2.31
N LYS A 25 13.72 -4.59 -3.63
CA LYS A 25 14.30 -5.71 -4.38
C LYS A 25 13.95 -7.10 -3.82
N LEU A 26 12.73 -7.25 -3.29
CA LEU A 26 12.21 -8.56 -2.90
C LEU A 26 12.10 -9.50 -4.11
N VAL A 27 12.06 -10.80 -3.84
CA VAL A 27 11.83 -11.83 -4.87
C VAL A 27 10.37 -11.81 -5.29
N LEU A 28 10.09 -11.77 -6.60
CA LEU A 28 8.72 -11.78 -7.10
C LEU A 28 7.95 -13.03 -6.59
N PRO A 29 6.65 -12.87 -6.30
CA PRO A 29 5.88 -13.91 -5.65
C PRO A 29 5.38 -14.95 -6.67
N VAL A 30 5.27 -16.20 -6.23
CA VAL A 30 4.89 -17.36 -7.09
C VAL A 30 3.58 -18.04 -6.67
N SER A 31 2.78 -17.44 -5.78
CA SER A 31 1.62 -18.05 -5.10
C SER A 31 0.56 -16.98 -4.70
N PRO A 32 -0.68 -17.34 -4.30
CA PRO A 32 -1.81 -16.44 -4.02
C PRO A 32 -1.52 -15.18 -3.18
N ILE A 33 -2.07 -14.00 -3.51
CA ILE A 33 -1.71 -12.73 -2.81
C ILE A 33 -2.87 -11.76 -2.68
N SER A 34 -3.02 -11.20 -1.47
CA SER A 34 -4.09 -10.26 -1.11
C SER A 34 -3.58 -8.83 -1.01
N VAL A 35 -4.42 -7.87 -1.41
CA VAL A 35 -4.01 -6.59 -2.03
C VAL A 35 -3.92 -5.39 -1.08
N TYR A 36 -4.20 -5.55 0.21
CA TYR A 36 -4.21 -4.37 1.10
C TYR A 36 -3.20 -4.35 2.22
N PHE A 37 -2.77 -5.53 2.61
CA PHE A 37 -1.60 -5.76 3.45
C PHE A 37 -0.50 -6.34 2.56
N MET A 38 -0.43 -5.80 1.33
CA MET A 38 0.43 -6.26 0.26
C MET A 38 1.85 -6.41 0.74
N SER A 39 2.39 -5.38 1.37
CA SER A 39 3.74 -5.37 1.92
C SER A 39 4.03 -6.59 2.76
N PHE A 40 3.10 -6.92 3.66
CA PHE A 40 3.22 -8.04 4.57
C PHE A 40 3.11 -9.38 3.82
N LYS A 41 2.05 -9.59 3.04
CA LYS A 41 1.84 -10.86 2.34
C LYS A 41 2.91 -11.13 1.28
N PHE A 42 3.29 -10.14 0.49
CA PHE A 42 4.38 -10.25 -0.47
C PHE A 42 5.71 -10.47 0.24
N ALA A 43 6.01 -9.76 1.34
CA ALA A 43 7.23 -10.01 2.12
C ALA A 43 7.26 -11.46 2.65
N LYS A 44 6.16 -11.96 3.23
CA LYS A 44 6.05 -13.35 3.67
C LYS A 44 6.22 -14.36 2.54
N LEU A 45 5.55 -14.15 1.41
CA LEU A 45 5.69 -14.99 0.21
C LEU A 45 7.10 -14.93 -0.40
N SER A 46 7.82 -13.84 -0.15
CA SER A 46 9.23 -13.67 -0.53
C SER A 46 10.19 -14.24 0.52
N GLY A 47 9.70 -14.85 1.60
CA GLY A 47 10.49 -15.52 2.64
C GLY A 47 10.94 -14.64 3.80
N TYR A 48 10.31 -13.48 4.02
CA TYR A 48 10.68 -12.54 5.10
C TYR A 48 9.78 -12.70 6.34
N GLU A 49 10.37 -12.48 7.52
CA GLU A 49 9.63 -12.23 8.77
C GLU A 49 9.10 -10.79 8.76
N VAL A 50 7.84 -10.63 9.14
CA VAL A 50 7.12 -9.36 9.04
C VAL A 50 6.80 -8.79 10.42
N LEU A 51 7.35 -7.60 10.68
CA LEU A 51 7.03 -6.76 11.81
C LEU A 51 6.15 -5.60 11.33
N THR A 52 5.14 -5.22 12.10
CA THR A 52 4.28 -4.08 11.75
C THR A 52 3.89 -3.25 12.97
N THR A 53 3.64 -1.97 12.71
CA THR A 53 3.05 -1.05 13.70
C THR A 53 1.57 -0.83 13.38
N TYR A 54 0.73 -0.73 14.41
CA TYR A 54 -0.72 -0.59 14.24
C TYR A 54 -1.34 0.33 15.28
N SER A 55 -2.49 0.92 14.96
CA SER A 55 -3.33 1.68 15.89
C SER A 55 -4.31 0.75 16.63
N PRO A 56 -4.55 0.92 17.94
CA PRO A 56 -5.40 0.01 18.73
C PRO A 56 -6.76 -0.34 18.10
N PRO A 57 -7.51 0.61 17.51
CA PRO A 57 -8.78 0.29 16.86
C PRO A 57 -8.67 -0.73 15.71
N ASN A 58 -7.51 -0.81 15.05
CA ASN A 58 -7.27 -1.67 13.89
C ASN A 58 -6.64 -3.03 14.26
N LEU A 59 -6.44 -3.34 15.54
CA LEU A 59 -5.79 -4.59 16.00
C LEU A 59 -6.43 -5.85 15.41
N LYS A 60 -7.77 -5.89 15.37
CA LYS A 60 -8.50 -7.05 14.82
C LYS A 60 -8.15 -7.24 13.34
N GLN A 61 -8.16 -6.14 12.58
CA GLN A 61 -7.81 -6.15 11.17
C GLN A 61 -6.37 -6.63 10.98
N VAL A 62 -5.41 -6.03 11.71
CA VAL A 62 -3.98 -6.38 11.56
C VAL A 62 -3.68 -7.85 11.84
N LYS A 63 -4.38 -8.46 12.80
CA LYS A 63 -4.28 -9.91 13.07
C LYS A 63 -4.78 -10.79 11.92
N GLU A 64 -5.83 -10.36 11.20
CA GLU A 64 -6.35 -11.10 10.05
C GLU A 64 -5.35 -11.12 8.86
N PHE A 65 -4.36 -10.23 8.86
CA PHE A 65 -3.34 -10.16 7.81
C PHE A 65 -2.07 -10.96 8.10
N ASP A 66 -2.00 -11.66 9.24
CA ASP A 66 -0.93 -12.61 9.57
C ASP A 66 0.47 -11.98 9.64
N ALA A 67 0.59 -10.75 10.16
CA ALA A 67 1.90 -10.21 10.52
C ALA A 67 2.49 -11.00 11.71
N ASP A 68 3.79 -11.31 11.66
CA ASP A 68 4.43 -12.19 12.65
C ASP A 68 4.55 -11.51 14.02
N ILE A 69 4.74 -10.18 14.03
CA ILE A 69 4.90 -9.39 15.26
C ILE A 69 4.21 -8.04 15.12
N LEU A 70 3.44 -7.68 16.14
CA LEU A 70 2.64 -6.46 16.20
C LEU A 70 3.18 -5.52 17.28
N PHE A 71 3.39 -4.25 16.92
CA PHE A 71 3.75 -3.19 17.85
C PHE A 71 2.70 -2.06 17.79
N GLU A 72 2.30 -1.53 18.94
CA GLU A 72 1.39 -0.39 18.96
C GLU A 72 2.16 0.91 18.63
N TYR A 73 1.81 1.60 17.55
CA TYR A 73 2.62 2.72 17.08
C TYR A 73 2.70 3.91 18.06
N ASN A 74 1.70 4.07 18.94
CA ASN A 74 1.67 5.13 19.95
C ASN A 74 2.51 4.81 21.20
N ASP A 75 2.98 3.57 21.36
CA ASP A 75 3.89 3.23 22.45
C ASP A 75 5.26 3.88 22.18
N PRO A 76 5.73 4.79 23.06
CA PRO A 76 7.02 5.45 22.90
C PRO A 76 8.20 4.47 22.89
N ASN A 77 8.02 3.25 23.38
CA ASN A 77 9.05 2.20 23.40
C ASN A 77 9.06 1.32 22.14
N THR A 78 8.15 1.53 21.19
CA THR A 78 8.03 0.67 19.99
C THR A 78 9.34 0.55 19.22
N ALA A 79 10.06 1.67 19.03
CA ALA A 79 11.32 1.64 18.31
C ALA A 79 12.40 0.81 19.03
N ASP A 80 12.45 0.88 20.37
CA ASP A 80 13.38 0.08 21.17
C ASP A 80 13.00 -1.39 21.17
N ALA A 81 11.71 -1.71 21.26
CA ALA A 81 11.21 -3.07 21.19
C ALA A 81 11.49 -3.73 19.83
N ILE A 82 11.37 -2.97 18.73
CA ILE A 82 11.75 -3.44 17.38
C ILE A 82 13.27 -3.68 17.30
N ARG A 83 14.09 -2.76 17.81
CA ARG A 83 15.55 -2.91 17.85
C ARG A 83 15.96 -4.16 18.63
N GLU A 84 15.39 -4.36 19.81
CA GLU A 84 15.64 -5.52 20.64
C GLU A 84 15.21 -6.82 19.93
N ARG A 85 14.00 -6.86 19.36
CA ARG A 85 13.49 -8.05 18.66
C ARG A 85 14.30 -8.42 17.43
N THR A 86 14.81 -7.42 16.72
CA THR A 86 15.62 -7.63 15.52
C THR A 86 17.11 -7.75 15.82
N LYS A 87 17.53 -7.53 17.08
CA LYS A 87 18.94 -7.46 17.51
C LYS A 87 19.74 -6.48 16.65
N ASP A 88 19.15 -5.31 16.38
CA ASP A 88 19.65 -4.29 15.45
C ASP A 88 19.89 -4.80 14.00
N GLY A 89 19.28 -5.92 13.63
CA GLY A 89 19.40 -6.56 12.31
C GLY A 89 18.34 -6.12 11.29
N LEU A 90 17.49 -5.14 11.60
CA LEU A 90 16.50 -4.64 10.66
C LEU A 90 17.19 -3.90 9.50
N THR A 91 17.02 -4.42 8.28
CA THR A 91 17.69 -3.90 7.06
C THR A 91 16.75 -3.25 6.06
N LEU A 92 15.46 -3.57 6.13
CA LEU A 92 14.42 -3.09 5.22
C LEU A 92 13.27 -2.49 6.04
N ALA A 93 12.82 -1.30 5.65
CA ALA A 93 11.63 -0.66 6.19
C ALA A 93 10.74 -0.13 5.07
N PHE A 94 9.43 -0.37 5.20
CA PHE A 94 8.41 0.10 4.27
C PHE A 94 7.52 1.12 4.97
N ASP A 95 7.83 2.42 4.82
CA ASP A 95 7.14 3.51 5.53
C ASP A 95 5.98 4.10 4.71
N THR A 96 4.77 3.73 5.11
CA THR A 96 3.52 4.20 4.50
C THR A 96 2.94 5.47 5.15
N ILE A 97 3.58 6.00 6.19
CA ILE A 97 3.12 7.17 6.95
C ILE A 97 3.97 8.40 6.63
N SER A 98 5.27 8.21 6.36
CA SER A 98 6.21 9.24 5.93
C SER A 98 6.30 10.46 6.88
N LEU A 99 6.21 10.21 8.19
CA LEU A 99 6.46 11.19 9.25
C LEU A 99 7.85 10.97 9.88
N GLU A 100 8.38 11.98 10.56
CA GLU A 100 9.66 11.82 11.27
C GLU A 100 9.59 10.72 12.34
N SER A 101 8.45 10.61 13.02
CA SER A 101 8.19 9.56 14.00
C SER A 101 8.20 8.16 13.38
N SER A 102 7.67 7.96 12.16
CA SER A 102 7.71 6.66 11.48
C SER A 102 9.12 6.31 10.99
N ALA A 103 9.86 7.30 10.48
CA ALA A 103 11.24 7.12 10.02
C ALA A 103 12.23 6.79 11.16
N SER A 104 12.00 7.30 12.37
CA SER A 104 12.89 7.11 13.53
C SER A 104 13.07 5.64 13.96
N SER A 105 12.17 4.76 13.53
CA SER A 105 12.22 3.32 13.80
C SER A 105 13.20 2.55 12.89
N ALA A 106 13.60 3.12 11.75
CA ALA A 106 14.42 2.46 10.74
C ALA A 106 15.77 3.17 10.54
N LYS A 107 16.88 2.46 10.76
CA LYS A 107 18.24 2.97 10.48
C LYS A 107 18.73 2.71 9.05
N TYR A 108 18.05 1.86 8.25
CA TYR A 108 18.54 1.39 6.95
C TYR A 108 17.41 1.16 5.93
N TYR A 109 17.70 1.48 4.65
CA TYR A 109 16.84 1.41 3.45
C TYR A 109 15.34 1.62 3.70
N ASP A 110 14.97 2.90 3.80
CA ASP A 110 13.60 3.39 3.95
C ASP A 110 13.02 3.72 2.57
N MET A 111 11.95 3.02 2.18
CA MET A 111 11.07 3.53 1.13
C MET A 111 9.95 4.35 1.77
N ARG A 112 10.07 5.67 1.61
CA ARG A 112 8.98 6.60 1.89
C ARG A 112 8.05 6.69 0.70
N MET A 113 6.75 6.70 0.97
CA MET A 113 5.74 7.03 -0.03
C MET A 113 5.92 8.43 -0.64
N SER A 114 6.77 9.28 -0.05
CA SER A 114 7.20 10.59 -0.58
C SER A 114 8.56 10.59 -1.34
N GLY A 115 9.19 9.43 -1.50
CA GLY A 115 10.53 9.26 -2.10
C GLY A 115 10.53 8.99 -3.62
N PRO A 116 11.68 8.63 -4.22
CA PRO A 116 11.85 8.44 -5.67
C PRO A 116 11.00 7.32 -6.31
N GLY A 117 10.19 6.59 -5.54
CA GLY A 117 9.29 5.52 -6.01
C GLY A 117 8.06 5.98 -6.81
N TYR A 118 7.81 7.29 -6.95
CA TYR A 118 6.65 7.80 -7.70
C TYR A 118 6.66 7.52 -9.22
N HIS A 119 7.83 7.25 -9.81
CA HIS A 119 7.99 7.15 -11.26
C HIS A 119 7.21 5.96 -11.87
N GLY A 120 7.19 4.81 -11.18
CA GLY A 120 6.47 3.63 -11.67
C GLY A 120 4.95 3.67 -11.50
N LEU A 121 4.41 4.60 -10.69
CA LEU A 121 2.95 4.74 -10.52
C LEU A 121 2.26 5.22 -11.81
N TYR A 122 3.02 5.83 -12.72
CA TYR A 122 2.55 6.33 -14.01
C TYR A 122 3.04 5.48 -15.19
N GLY A 123 3.28 4.17 -14.95
CA GLY A 123 3.71 3.24 -16.01
C GLY A 123 5.08 3.57 -16.61
N GLY A 124 5.92 4.31 -15.89
CA GLY A 124 7.24 4.75 -16.36
C GLY A 124 7.20 5.91 -17.36
N GLU A 125 6.06 6.58 -17.54
CA GLU A 125 5.95 7.78 -18.37
C GLU A 125 6.48 9.02 -17.64
N SER A 126 6.85 10.05 -18.42
CA SER A 126 7.21 11.34 -17.83
C SER A 126 5.98 12.09 -17.37
N PHE A 127 6.03 12.73 -16.21
CA PHE A 127 4.94 13.57 -15.71
C PHE A 127 5.47 14.79 -14.97
N LYS A 128 4.58 15.74 -14.68
CA LYS A 128 4.90 16.92 -13.87
C LYS A 128 4.20 16.83 -12.52
N PHE A 129 4.95 17.05 -11.46
CA PHE A 129 4.45 17.13 -10.09
C PHE A 129 4.76 18.49 -9.51
N GLY A 130 3.77 19.39 -9.57
CA GLY A 130 3.99 20.80 -9.27
C GLY A 130 5.07 21.40 -10.18
N PRO A 131 6.12 22.03 -9.62
CA PRO A 131 7.21 22.59 -10.42
C PRO A 131 8.21 21.53 -10.93
N ASN A 132 8.13 20.29 -10.45
CA ASN A 132 9.12 19.27 -10.75
C ASN A 132 8.74 18.46 -11.99
N GLU A 133 9.69 18.28 -12.89
CA GLU A 133 9.55 17.40 -14.05
C GLU A 133 10.18 16.05 -13.73
N ILE A 134 9.38 15.01 -13.88
CA ILE A 134 9.76 13.64 -13.61
C ILE A 134 9.95 12.94 -14.96
N PRO A 135 11.16 12.51 -15.33
CA PRO A 135 11.43 11.93 -16.64
C PRO A 135 10.89 10.49 -16.73
N ALA A 136 10.60 10.06 -17.96
CA ALA A 136 10.24 8.68 -18.24
C ALA A 136 11.39 7.72 -17.89
N ARG A 137 11.03 6.52 -17.40
CA ARG A 137 11.97 5.47 -17.00
C ARG A 137 11.54 4.15 -17.59
N GLN A 138 12.31 3.65 -18.56
CA GLN A 138 12.00 2.40 -19.25
C GLN A 138 11.98 1.18 -18.32
N ASP A 139 12.86 1.15 -17.31
CA ASP A 139 12.88 0.07 -16.31
C ASP A 139 11.59 0.00 -15.49
N ASP A 140 11.00 1.16 -15.17
CA ASP A 140 9.75 1.24 -14.41
C ASP A 140 8.57 0.76 -15.26
N ARG A 141 8.59 1.06 -16.57
CA ARG A 141 7.63 0.53 -17.52
C ARG A 141 7.74 -0.98 -17.66
N ALA A 142 8.95 -1.50 -17.86
CA ALA A 142 9.18 -2.94 -17.99
C ALA A 142 8.76 -3.71 -16.73
N PHE A 143 9.05 -3.16 -15.55
CA PHE A 143 8.57 -3.71 -14.29
C PHE A 143 7.04 -3.70 -14.21
N SER A 144 6.39 -2.59 -14.60
CA SER A 144 4.93 -2.49 -14.60
C SER A 144 4.28 -3.51 -15.53
N GLU A 145 4.80 -3.69 -16.74
CA GLU A 145 4.32 -4.70 -17.70
C GLU A 145 4.47 -6.13 -17.16
N GLN A 146 5.62 -6.45 -16.55
CA GLN A 146 5.86 -7.75 -15.93
C GLN A 146 4.91 -7.99 -14.74
N PHE A 147 4.77 -7.00 -13.86
CA PHE A 147 3.95 -7.13 -12.65
C PHE A 147 2.46 -7.19 -12.98
N CYS A 148 1.99 -6.47 -14.01
CA CYS A 148 0.63 -6.58 -14.51
C CYS A 148 0.26 -8.03 -14.86
N GLY A 149 1.12 -8.75 -15.60
CA GLY A 149 0.88 -10.16 -15.92
C GLY A 149 0.78 -11.04 -14.68
N ILE A 150 1.69 -10.88 -13.72
CA ILE A 150 1.64 -11.61 -12.44
C ILE A 150 0.34 -11.31 -11.69
N PHE A 151 -0.08 -10.04 -11.67
CA PHE A 151 -1.28 -9.62 -10.98
C PHE A 151 -2.56 -10.15 -11.64
N GLU A 152 -2.61 -10.19 -12.97
CA GLU A 152 -3.71 -10.79 -13.73
C GLU A 152 -3.87 -12.28 -13.40
N ASP A 153 -2.77 -13.04 -13.34
CA ASP A 153 -2.79 -14.46 -12.96
C ASP A 153 -3.33 -14.65 -11.53
N LEU A 154 -2.91 -13.80 -10.59
CA LEU A 154 -3.38 -13.83 -9.21
C LEU A 154 -4.86 -13.48 -9.08
N LEU A 155 -5.32 -12.51 -9.87
CA LEU A 155 -6.71 -12.11 -9.96
C LEU A 155 -7.57 -13.25 -10.52
N ALA A 156 -7.13 -13.87 -11.61
CA ALA A 156 -7.82 -14.99 -12.25
C ALA A 156 -7.91 -16.21 -11.31
N ALA A 157 -6.88 -16.46 -10.51
CA ALA A 157 -6.86 -17.54 -9.55
C ALA A 157 -7.73 -17.29 -8.29
N GLY A 158 -8.39 -16.13 -8.17
CA GLY A 158 -9.24 -15.79 -7.04
C GLY A 158 -8.47 -15.50 -5.75
N ASN A 159 -7.18 -15.24 -5.87
CA ASN A 159 -6.23 -15.20 -4.76
C ASN A 159 -6.10 -13.82 -4.11
N ILE A 160 -6.96 -12.89 -4.51
CA ILE A 160 -6.92 -11.49 -4.12
C ILE A 160 -8.01 -11.19 -3.08
N MET A 161 -7.60 -10.74 -1.90
CA MET A 161 -8.52 -10.04 -0.98
C MET A 161 -8.38 -8.54 -1.12
N VAL A 162 -9.51 -7.85 -1.07
CA VAL A 162 -9.64 -6.41 -1.28
C VAL A 162 -9.81 -5.65 0.04
N HIS A 163 -9.56 -4.35 -0.01
CA HIS A 163 -9.97 -3.34 0.96
C HIS A 163 -11.47 -3.40 1.19
N PRO A 164 -12.04 -3.51 2.41
CA PRO A 164 -13.46 -3.26 2.57
C PRO A 164 -13.83 -1.96 1.86
N PRO A 165 -14.64 -2.03 0.79
CA PRO A 165 -15.15 -0.84 0.17
C PRO A 165 -16.25 -0.28 1.07
N ARG A 166 -16.14 0.99 1.41
CA ARG A 166 -17.26 1.76 1.94
C ARG A 166 -17.88 2.51 0.78
N VAL A 167 -19.03 2.05 0.33
CA VAL A 167 -19.76 2.72 -0.74
C VAL A 167 -20.42 3.96 -0.13
N GLY A 168 -20.10 5.14 -0.67
CA GLY A 168 -20.74 6.39 -0.31
C GLY A 168 -22.19 6.44 -0.81
N ASP A 169 -23.01 7.25 -0.14
CA ASP A 169 -24.45 7.33 -0.45
C ASP A 169 -24.77 8.12 -1.73
N GLY A 170 -23.80 8.88 -2.25
CA GLY A 170 -23.94 9.70 -3.45
C GLY A 170 -23.66 8.96 -4.76
N ASP A 171 -24.23 9.48 -5.85
CA ASP A 171 -24.11 8.96 -7.21
C ASP A 171 -23.49 9.95 -8.21
N ASP A 172 -23.02 11.11 -7.74
CA ASP A 172 -22.46 12.19 -8.55
C ASP A 172 -21.01 12.52 -8.09
N LEU A 173 -20.21 13.11 -8.99
CA LEU A 173 -18.85 13.53 -8.70
C LEU A 173 -18.77 14.56 -7.57
N LYS A 174 -19.81 15.37 -7.38
CA LYS A 174 -19.86 16.34 -6.27
C LYS A 174 -19.88 15.65 -4.91
N ASP A 175 -20.42 14.43 -4.81
CA ASP A 175 -20.56 13.71 -3.55
C ASP A 175 -19.20 13.16 -3.07
N VAL A 176 -18.24 13.04 -4.00
CA VAL A 176 -16.84 12.74 -3.69
C VAL A 176 -16.23 13.82 -2.79
N LEU A 177 -16.68 15.08 -2.88
CA LEU A 177 -16.14 16.17 -2.07
C LEU A 177 -16.39 15.95 -0.57
N GLU A 178 -17.57 15.48 -0.19
CA GLU A 178 -17.85 15.08 1.19
C GLU A 178 -16.93 13.94 1.62
N GLY A 179 -16.69 12.97 0.74
CA GLY A 179 -15.76 11.88 1.00
C GLY A 179 -14.32 12.36 1.24
N LEU A 180 -13.88 13.38 0.50
CA LEU A 180 -12.58 14.01 0.73
C LEU A 180 -12.53 14.74 2.08
N ASP A 181 -13.64 15.31 2.55
CA ASP A 181 -13.72 15.90 3.88
C ASP A 181 -13.63 14.82 4.97
N LEU A 182 -14.34 13.69 4.82
CA LEU A 182 -14.25 12.55 5.74
C LEU A 182 -12.80 12.02 5.84
N LEU A 183 -12.08 11.94 4.71
CA LEU A 183 -10.67 11.56 4.68
C LEU A 183 -9.79 12.59 5.41
N ARG A 184 -9.97 13.89 5.15
CA ARG A 184 -9.21 14.97 5.79
C ARG A 184 -9.42 15.01 7.31
N GLU A 185 -10.62 14.67 7.77
CA GLU A 185 -10.98 14.61 9.18
C GLU A 185 -10.60 13.29 9.87
N GLY A 186 -10.00 12.34 9.14
CA GLY A 186 -9.59 11.05 9.69
C GLY A 186 -10.75 10.12 10.04
N LYS A 187 -11.95 10.35 9.48
CA LYS A 187 -13.17 9.57 9.72
C LYS A 187 -13.23 8.26 8.93
N ILE A 188 -12.28 8.05 8.03
CA ILE A 188 -12.11 6.83 7.24
C ILE A 188 -10.85 6.12 7.73
N SER A 189 -10.97 4.88 8.22
CA SER A 189 -9.86 4.08 8.72
C SER A 189 -10.08 2.61 8.37
N GLY A 190 -9.07 1.97 7.77
CA GLY A 190 -9.12 0.55 7.41
C GLY A 190 -10.15 0.19 6.32
N GLU A 191 -10.74 1.19 5.66
CA GLU A 191 -11.75 1.05 4.61
C GLU A 191 -11.48 2.01 3.44
N LYS A 192 -11.90 1.64 2.23
CA LYS A 192 -11.69 2.44 1.02
C LYS A 192 -13.00 3.06 0.64
N LEU A 193 -13.07 4.38 0.68
CA LEU A 193 -14.26 5.09 0.26
C LEU A 193 -14.41 4.98 -1.27
N VAL A 194 -15.58 4.53 -1.72
CA VAL A 194 -15.92 4.27 -3.12
C VAL A 194 -17.23 4.98 -3.43
N TYR A 195 -17.30 5.67 -4.56
CA TYR A 195 -18.54 6.27 -5.07
C TYR A 195 -18.91 5.61 -6.39
N ASN A 196 -20.17 5.24 -6.54
CA ASN A 196 -20.70 4.87 -7.84
C ASN A 196 -21.06 6.18 -8.55
N ILE A 197 -20.65 6.36 -9.80
CA ILE A 197 -21.02 7.56 -10.56
C ILE A 197 -22.08 7.14 -11.57
N ALA A 198 -23.26 7.72 -11.47
CA ALA A 198 -24.32 7.51 -12.44
C ALA A 198 -23.91 8.12 -13.78
N GLU A 199 -24.16 7.40 -14.88
CA GLU A 199 -24.11 7.98 -16.21
C GLU A 199 -25.33 8.91 -16.36
N HIS A 200 -25.14 10.19 -16.07
CA HIS A 200 -26.10 11.20 -16.45
C HIS A 200 -25.95 11.45 -17.95
N ALA A 201 -27.01 11.17 -18.72
CA ALA A 201 -27.04 11.51 -20.14
C ALA A 201 -26.76 13.02 -20.31
N LEU A 202 -25.73 13.32 -21.10
CA LEU A 202 -25.33 14.69 -21.50
C LEU A 202 -26.44 15.37 -22.31
#